data_AF-A0A366KYW6-F1
#
_entry.id   AF-A0A366KYW6-F1
#
_cell.length_a   1.000
_cell.length_b   1.000
_cell.length_c   1.000
_cell.angle_alpha   90.00
_cell.angle_beta   90.00
_cell.angle_gamma   90.00
#
_symmetry.space_group_name_H-M   'P 1'
#
loop_
_entity.id
_entity.type
_entity.pdbx_description
1 polymer ?
#
loop_
_entity_poly.entity_id
_entity_poly.type
_entity_poly.pdbx_seq_one_letter_code
_entity_poly.pdbx_strand_id
1 'polypeptide(L)' 'MKQYIRDNEGNLIEIDDLQAAIYQVADYIHYLHSDDAPDMHRFDQKRQAYWRDIFIKLNLLKNSKESGYEHN' A
#
# COMPACT_ATOMS: atom_id res chain seq x y z
N MET A 1 -7.77 10.78 -14.83
CA MET A 1 -6.74 11.54 -14.10
C MET A 1 -5.78 10.55 -13.45
N LYS A 2 -4.48 10.84 -13.48
CA LYS A 2 -3.48 10.06 -12.73
C LYS A 2 -3.71 10.23 -11.24
N GLN A 3 -3.52 9.16 -10.47
CA GLN A 3 -3.73 9.12 -9.03
C GLN A 3 -2.40 8.88 -8.34
N TYR A 4 -2.24 9.45 -7.15
CA TYR A 4 -1.00 9.31 -6.41
C TYR A 4 -1.28 9.12 -4.94
N ILE A 5 -0.44 8.31 -4.30
CA ILE A 5 -0.28 8.28 -2.84
C ILE A 5 1.18 8.58 -2.51
N ARG A 6 1.44 8.96 -1.26
CA ARG A 6 2.80 9.16 -0.75
C ARG A 6 3.12 8.05 0.24
N ASP A 7 4.23 7.36 0.06
CA ASP A 7 4.68 6.35 1.02
C ASP A 7 5.24 7.00 2.30
N ASN A 8 5.68 6.17 3.24
CA ASN A 8 6.26 6.61 4.51
C ASN A 8 7.70 7.16 4.38
N GLU A 9 8.36 6.97 3.24
CA GLU A 9 9.67 7.55 2.91
C GLU A 9 9.54 8.87 2.15
N GLY A 10 8.31 9.25 1.80
CA GLY A 10 8.00 10.49 1.09
C GLY A 10 8.03 10.35 -0.43
N ASN A 11 8.13 9.14 -0.99
CA ASN A 11 8.07 8.90 -2.42
C ASN A 11 6.62 8.96 -2.90
N LEU A 12 6.43 9.48 -4.12
CA LEU A 12 5.14 9.46 -4.79
C LEU A 12 5.00 8.15 -5.56
N ILE A 13 3.87 7.48 -5.36
CA ILE A 13 3.50 6.26 -6.06
C ILE A 13 2.32 6.58 -6.96
N GLU A 14 2.52 6.44 -8.27
CA GLU A 14 1.46 6.56 -9.27
C GLU A 14 0.57 5.31 -9.23
N ILE A 15 -0.75 5.52 -9.25
CA ILE A 15 -1.77 4.47 -9.23
C ILE A 15 -2.52 4.46 -10.56
N ASP A 16 -2.25 3.44 -11.38
CA ASP A 16 -2.90 3.23 -12.68
C ASP A 16 -4.32 2.69 -12.51
N ASP A 17 -4.45 1.58 -11.77
CA ASP A 17 -5.73 0.96 -11.39
C ASP A 17 -5.79 0.81 -9.87
N LEU A 18 -6.68 1.58 -9.26
CA LEU A 18 -6.85 1.61 -7.81
C LEU A 18 -7.34 0.28 -7.23
N GLN A 19 -8.24 -0.40 -7.93
CA GLN A 19 -8.81 -1.64 -7.42
C GLN A 19 -7.79 -2.78 -7.55
N ALA A 20 -7.07 -2.85 -8.67
CA ALA A 20 -5.97 -3.80 -8.85
C ALA A 20 -4.84 -3.57 -7.83
N ALA A 21 -4.47 -2.31 -7.57
CA ALA A 21 -3.46 -1.96 -6.57
C ALA A 21 -3.86 -2.42 -5.15
N ILE A 22 -5.13 -2.23 -4.76
CA ILE A 22 -5.63 -2.70 -3.45
C ILE A 22 -5.50 -4.21 -3.33
N TYR A 23 -5.90 -4.98 -4.37
CA TYR A 23 -5.77 -6.44 -4.36
C TYR A 23 -4.32 -6.88 -4.28
N GLN A 24 -3.45 -6.30 -5.11
CA GLN A 24 -2.04 -6.63 -5.14
C GLN A 24 -1.35 -6.38 -3.79
N VAL A 25 -1.64 -5.25 -3.14
CA VAL A 25 -1.06 -4.92 -1.85
C VAL A 25 -1.59 -5.83 -0.74
N ALA A 26 -2.87 -6.22 -0.78
CA ALA A 26 -3.43 -7.18 0.17
C ALA A 26 -2.65 -8.50 0.15
N ASP A 27 -2.29 -9.01 -1.03
CA ASP A 27 -1.47 -10.21 -1.16
C ASP A 27 -0.05 -10.01 -0.61
N TYR A 28 0.59 -8.88 -0.91
CA TYR A 28 1.96 -8.60 -0.45
C TYR A 28 2.09 -8.46 1.07
N ILE A 29 1.03 -8.06 1.79
CA ILE A 29 1.01 -8.03 3.25
C ILE A 29 1.25 -9.43 3.84
N HIS A 30 0.85 -10.49 3.14
CA HIS A 30 0.97 -11.87 3.61
C HIS A 30 2.22 -12.58 3.08
N TYR A 31 3.00 -11.93 2.23
CA TYR A 31 4.23 -12.50 1.69
C TYR A 31 5.31 -12.53 2.76
N LEU A 32 5.72 -13.73 3.14
CA LEU A 32 6.77 -14.02 4.11
C LEU A 32 7.85 -14.85 3.44
N HIS A 33 9.12 -14.60 3.78
CA HIS A 33 10.18 -15.51 3.37
C HIS A 33 10.09 -16.79 4.20
N SER A 34 10.44 -17.92 3.58
CA SER A 34 10.48 -19.23 4.25
C SER A 34 11.77 -19.47 5.03
N ASP A 35 12.72 -18.54 4.99
CA ASP A 35 14.00 -18.62 5.68
C ASP A 35 13.87 -18.09 7.11
N ASP A 36 14.25 -18.90 8.09
CA ASP A 36 14.17 -18.60 9.53
C ASP A 36 15.36 -17.73 10.02
N ALA A 37 16.18 -17.20 9.11
CA ALA A 37 17.24 -16.27 9.46
C ALA A 37 16.67 -15.03 10.20
N PRO A 38 17.24 -14.62 11.36
CA PRO A 38 16.75 -13.48 12.15
C PRO A 38 16.64 -12.16 11.38
N ASP A 39 17.52 -11.93 10.41
CA ASP A 39 17.50 -10.74 9.56
C ASP A 39 16.31 -10.78 8.57
N MET A 40 15.88 -11.96 8.13
CA MET A 40 14.71 -12.13 7.27
C MET A 40 13.42 -11.84 8.04
N HIS A 41 13.32 -12.26 9.31
CA HIS A 41 12.17 -11.90 10.14
C HIS A 41 12.02 -10.38 10.33
N ARG A 42 13.14 -9.67 10.58
CA ARG A 42 13.11 -8.20 10.71
C ARG A 42 12.75 -7.53 9.40
N PHE A 43 13.27 -8.03 8.28
CA PHE A 43 12.92 -7.55 6.95
C PHE A 43 11.43 -7.73 6.67
N ASP A 44 10.89 -8.92 6.95
CA ASP A 44 9.47 -9.24 6.72
C ASP A 44 8.55 -8.35 7.57
N GLN A 45 8.90 -8.10 8.83
CA GLN A 45 8.14 -7.18 9.68
C GLN A 45 8.10 -5.76 9.11
N LYS A 46 9.25 -5.23 8.64
CA LYS A 46 9.31 -3.91 8.01
C LYS A 46 8.50 -3.86 6.72
N ARG A 47 8.63 -4.89 5.88
CA ARG A 47 7.89 -5.01 4.61
C ARG A 47 6.38 -5.10 4.84
N GLN A 48 5.93 -5.87 5.83
CA GLN A 48 4.50 -5.94 6.19
C GLN A 48 3.96 -4.59 6.65
N ALA A 49 4.71 -3.89 7.51
CA ALA A 49 4.31 -2.58 7.99
C ALA A 49 4.18 -1.58 6.83
N TYR A 50 5.14 -1.59 5.89
CA TYR A 50 5.09 -0.80 4.67
C TYR A 50 3.84 -1.12 3.82
N TRP A 51 3.60 -2.39 3.49
CA TRP A 51 2.43 -2.74 2.66
C TRP A 51 1.10 -2.46 3.35
N ARG A 52 1.02 -2.59 4.69
CA ARG A 52 -0.19 -2.19 5.44
C ARG A 52 -0.46 -0.70 5.34
N ASP A 53 0.58 0.13 5.45
CA ASP A 53 0.46 1.58 5.27
C ASP A 53 -0.05 1.94 3.86
N ILE A 54 0.54 1.33 2.83
CA ILE A 54 0.08 1.49 1.44
C ILE A 54 -1.38 1.05 1.29
N PHE A 55 -1.77 -0.09 1.85
CA PHE A 55 -3.15 -0.60 1.76
C PHE A 55 -4.16 0.37 2.37
N ILE A 56 -3.85 0.93 3.55
CA ILE A 56 -4.71 1.93 4.20
C ILE A 56 -4.86 3.16 3.31
N LYS A 57 -3.76 3.68 2.76
CA LYS A 57 -3.78 4.87 1.89
C LYS A 57 -4.59 4.65 0.61
N LEU A 58 -4.49 3.48 -0.02
CA LEU A 58 -5.29 3.15 -1.19
C LEU A 58 -6.78 3.07 -0.87
N ASN A 59 -7.16 2.47 0.27
CA ASN A 59 -8.56 2.43 0.70
C ASN A 59 -9.11 3.81 1.07
N LEU A 60 -8.30 4.67 1.71
CA LEU A 60 -8.68 6.07 1.94
C LEU A 60 -8.93 6.80 0.61
N LEU A 61 -8.03 6.65 -0.36
CA LEU A 61 -8.20 7.21 -1.71
C LEU A 61 -9.48 6.71 -2.39
N LYS A 62 -9.79 5.41 -2.25
CA LYS A 62 -11.03 4.81 -2.77
C LYS A 62 -12.26 5.43 -2.10
N ASN A 63 -12.27 5.51 -0.78
CA ASN A 63 -13.39 6.09 -0.02
C ASN A 63 -13.61 7.57 -0.36
N SER A 64 -12.53 8.36 -0.51
CA SER A 64 -12.61 9.76 -0.92
C SER A 64 -13.28 9.92 -2.28
N LYS A 65 -13.03 9.00 -3.22
CA LYS A 65 -13.66 9.00 -4.54
C LYS A 65 -15.13 8.60 -4.51
N GLU A 66 -15.47 7.61 -3.70
CA GLU A 66 -16.85 7.14 -3.54
C GLU A 66 -17.73 8.17 -2.81
N SER A 67 -17.15 8.99 -1.92
CA SER A 67 -17.86 10.06 -1.20
C SER A 67 -18.06 11.35 -2.00
N GLY A 68 -17.52 11.50 -3.21
CA GLY A 68 -17.79 12.63 -4.09
C GLY A 68 -17.32 14.02 -3.60
N TYR A 69 -16.40 14.10 -2.66
CA TYR A 69 -15.82 15.38 -2.22
C TYR A 69 -14.55 15.70 -3.02
N GLU A 70 -14.74 16.22 -4.23
CA GLU A 70 -13.71 17.03 -4.91
C GLU A 70 -13.65 18.38 -4.20
N HIS A 71 -12.63 18.61 -3.35
CA HIS A 71 -12.29 19.97 -2.94
C HIS A 71 -11.59 20.62 -4.15
N ASN A 72 -12.31 21.48 -4.86
CA ASN A 72 -11.74 22.44 -5.82
C ASN A 72 -10.67 23.31 -5.13
#